data_AF-A0A497JDZ4-F1
#
_entry.id   AF-A0A497JDZ4-F1
#
_cell.length_a   1.000
_cell.length_b   1.000
_cell.length_c   1.000
_cell.angle_alpha   90.00
_cell.angle_beta   90.00
_cell.angle_gamma   90.00
#
_symmetry.space_group_name_H-M   'P 1'
#
loop_
_entity.id
_entity.type
_entity.pdbx_description
1 polymer ?
#
loop_
_entity_poly.entity_id
_entity_poly.type
_entity_poly.pdbx_seq_one_letter_code
_entity_poly.pdbx_strand_id
1 'polypeptide(L)'
;MRSKAITPGVVLFLIFLTTLIFSVVGFSVEQNRKMKYLTELEVLECTSDYITVKNVGSNIASELTSDPEAVFTPSTIKPGEVAKGNFKEPIRGIVVVIIESKEGSKVVYQCNIIV
;
A
#
# COMPACT_ATOMS: atom_id res chain seq x y z
N MET A 1 46.96 7.33 -38.61
CA MET A 1 45.88 6.92 -37.69
C MET A 1 44.63 7.74 -38.03
N ARG A 2 43.59 7.16 -38.63
CA ARG A 2 42.36 7.90 -38.98
C ARG A 2 41.53 8.11 -37.70
N SER A 3 41.50 9.34 -37.21
CA SER A 3 40.52 9.76 -36.21
C SER A 3 39.13 9.62 -36.86
N LYS A 4 38.32 8.68 -36.36
CA LYS A 4 36.91 8.60 -36.74
C LYS A 4 36.23 9.82 -36.12
N ALA A 5 35.99 10.85 -36.93
CA ALA A 5 35.26 12.03 -36.51
C ALA A 5 33.86 11.60 -36.03
N ILE A 6 33.60 11.77 -34.74
CA ILE A 6 32.28 11.55 -34.17
C ILE A 6 31.39 12.64 -34.73
N THR A 7 30.48 12.28 -35.63
CA THR A 7 29.51 13.23 -36.20
C THR A 7 28.67 13.84 -35.07
N PRO A 8 28.37 15.15 -35.11
CA PRO A 8 27.67 15.84 -34.02
C PRO A 8 26.31 15.21 -33.65
N GLY A 9 25.64 14.55 -34.60
CA GLY A 9 24.42 13.78 -34.33
C GLY A 9 24.62 12.57 -33.41
N VAL A 10 25.80 11.92 -33.43
CA VAL A 10 26.14 10.81 -32.54
C VAL A 10 26.38 11.32 -31.12
N VAL A 11 27.01 12.49 -30.98
CA VAL A 11 27.20 13.14 -29.67
C VAL A 11 25.84 13.51 -29.06
N LEU A 12 24.95 14.10 -29.87
CA LEU A 12 23.61 14.49 -29.41
C LEU A 12 22.80 13.26 -28.98
N PHE A 13 22.84 12.19 -29.77
CA PHE A 13 22.18 10.92 -29.44
C PHE A 13 22.69 10.31 -28.12
N LEU A 14 24.00 10.34 -27.88
CA LEU A 14 24.59 9.83 -26.63
C LEU A 14 24.16 10.67 -25.41
N ILE A 15 24.02 11.99 -25.55
CA ILE A 15 23.52 12.86 -24.48
C ILE A 15 22.05 12.57 -24.18
N PHE A 16 21.22 12.42 -25.21
CA PHE A 16 19.81 12.03 -25.05
C PHE A 16 19.65 10.63 -24.44
N LEU A 17 20.50 9.68 -24.83
CA LEU A 17 20.46 8.32 -24.30
C LEU A 17 20.85 8.28 -22.82
N THR A 18 21.92 8.99 -22.44
CA THR A 18 22.37 9.03 -21.03
C THR A 18 21.35 9.72 -20.13
N THR A 19 20.76 10.84 -20.56
CA THR A 19 19.69 11.52 -19.80
C THR A 19 18.46 10.64 -19.60
N LEU A 20 17.99 9.93 -20.63
CA LEU A 20 16.90 8.95 -20.52
C LEU A 20 17.20 7.85 -19.50
N ILE A 21 18.41 7.28 -19.54
CA ILE A 21 18.84 6.23 -18.60
C ILE A 21 18.83 6.78 -17.16
N PHE A 22 19.39 7.97 -16.92
CA PHE A 22 19.38 8.58 -15.59
C PHE A 22 17.96 8.83 -15.08
N SER A 23 17.03 9.29 -15.93
CA SER A 23 15.63 9.47 -15.56
C SER A 23 14.94 8.16 -15.17
N VAL A 24 15.16 7.08 -15.94
CA VAL A 24 14.59 5.76 -15.64
C VAL A 24 15.15 5.20 -14.34
N VAL A 25 16.47 5.33 -14.11
CA VAL A 25 17.11 4.88 -12.87
C VAL A 25 16.60 5.69 -11.68
N GLY A 26 16.52 7.01 -11.78
CA GLY A 26 15.98 7.87 -10.73
C GLY A 26 14.54 7.49 -10.37
N PHE A 27 13.70 7.29 -11.38
CA PHE A 27 12.32 6.83 -11.18
C PHE A 27 12.26 5.45 -10.51
N SER A 28 13.08 4.50 -10.94
CA SER A 28 13.15 3.15 -10.35
C SER A 28 13.62 3.17 -8.89
N VAL A 29 14.61 4.00 -8.55
CA VAL A 29 15.08 4.18 -7.17
C VAL A 29 13.97 4.78 -6.30
N GLU A 30 13.24 5.77 -6.80
CA GLU A 30 12.15 6.41 -6.06
C GLU A 30 10.95 5.49 -5.88
N GLN A 31 10.58 4.72 -6.90
CA GLN A 31 9.56 3.67 -6.84
C GLN A 31 9.95 2.59 -5.81
N ASN A 32 11.18 2.10 -5.85
CA ASN A 32 11.69 1.15 -4.87
C ASN A 32 11.67 1.72 -3.45
N ARG A 33 11.95 3.02 -3.29
CA ARG A 33 11.86 3.68 -1.98
C ARG A 33 10.42 3.76 -1.49
N LYS A 34 9.45 4.08 -2.36
CA LYS A 34 8.02 4.11 -2.01
C LYS A 34 7.51 2.71 -1.66
N MET A 35 7.92 1.69 -2.40
CA MET A 35 7.59 0.28 -2.11
C MET A 35 8.19 -0.23 -0.80
N LYS A 36 9.31 0.35 -0.31
CA LYS A 36 9.91 -0.04 0.98
C LYS A 36 9.12 0.44 2.20
N TYR A 37 8.28 1.46 2.07
CA TYR A 37 7.50 2.03 3.16
C TYR A 37 5.99 1.98 2.90
N LEU A 38 5.54 1.02 2.10
CA LEU A 38 4.13 0.86 1.78
C LEU A 38 3.41 0.25 2.99
N THR A 39 2.43 0.96 3.54
CA THR A 39 1.46 0.39 4.48
C THR A 39 0.24 -0.01 3.66
N GLU A 40 -0.14 -1.29 3.71
CA GLU A 40 -1.26 -1.82 2.93
C GLU A 40 -2.02 -2.86 3.77
N LEU A 41 -3.34 -2.75 3.78
CA LEU A 41 -4.23 -3.56 4.60
C LEU A 41 -5.13 -4.43 3.73
N GLU A 42 -5.27 -5.70 4.08
CA GLU A 42 -6.17 -6.66 3.45
C GLU A 42 -7.16 -7.20 4.48
N VAL A 43 -8.45 -7.19 4.16
CA VAL A 43 -9.48 -7.80 5.01
C VAL A 43 -9.55 -9.29 4.71
N LEU A 44 -9.37 -10.12 5.73
CA LEU A 44 -9.39 -11.58 5.59
C LEU A 44 -10.79 -12.16 5.84
N GLU A 45 -11.50 -11.62 6.82
CA GLU A 45 -12.80 -12.10 7.25
C GLU A 45 -13.63 -10.95 7.80
N CYS A 46 -14.93 -10.95 7.50
CA CYS A 46 -15.89 -10.02 8.09
C CYS A 46 -17.17 -10.75 8.48
N THR A 47 -17.59 -10.56 9.73
CA THR A 47 -18.79 -11.15 10.33
C THR A 47 -19.65 -10.06 10.98
N SER A 48 -20.79 -10.42 11.57
CA SER A 48 -21.63 -9.51 12.37
C SER A 48 -20.87 -8.82 13.49
N ASP A 49 -19.96 -9.54 14.15
CA ASP A 49 -19.41 -9.10 15.43
C ASP A 49 -17.96 -8.64 15.32
N TYR A 50 -17.27 -9.06 14.26
CA TYR A 50 -15.87 -8.71 14.08
C TYR A 50 -15.42 -8.70 12.61
N ILE A 51 -14.29 -8.04 12.39
CA ILE A 51 -13.51 -8.03 11.15
C ILE A 51 -12.06 -8.41 11.47
N THR A 52 -11.41 -9.16 10.58
CA THR A 52 -9.97 -9.43 10.67
C THR A 52 -9.24 -8.78 9.51
N VAL A 53 -8.13 -8.13 9.83
CA VAL A 53 -7.32 -7.37 8.87
C VAL A 53 -5.87 -7.78 8.98
N LYS A 54 -5.21 -7.95 7.86
CA LYS A 54 -3.79 -8.27 7.74
C LYS A 54 -3.04 -7.11 7.14
N ASN A 55 -1.84 -6.84 7.65
CA ASN A 55 -0.92 -5.92 7.00
C ASN A 55 -0.14 -6.68 5.91
N VAL A 56 -0.42 -6.39 4.66
CA VAL A 56 0.27 -6.98 3.49
C VAL A 56 1.33 -6.04 2.91
N GLY A 57 1.45 -4.84 3.47
CA GLY A 57 2.49 -3.89 3.12
C GLY A 57 3.87 -4.28 3.64
N SER A 58 4.83 -3.38 3.43
CA SER A 58 6.22 -3.51 3.89
C SER A 58 6.52 -2.66 5.14
N ASN A 59 5.57 -1.82 5.57
CA ASN A 59 5.70 -0.94 6.74
C ASN A 59 4.66 -1.28 7.82
N ILE A 60 4.89 -0.83 9.05
CA ILE A 60 3.94 -1.00 10.15
C ILE A 60 2.65 -0.24 9.86
N ALA A 61 1.51 -0.81 10.25
CA ALA A 61 0.22 -0.11 10.32
C ALA A 61 -0.12 0.12 11.79
N SER A 62 -0.23 1.38 12.20
CA SER A 62 -0.51 1.76 13.60
C SER A 62 -1.83 2.51 13.74
N GLU A 63 -2.37 2.50 14.97
CA GLU A 63 -3.63 3.16 15.34
C GLU A 63 -4.78 2.81 14.39
N LEU A 64 -5.01 1.51 14.17
CA LEU A 64 -6.10 1.04 13.30
C LEU A 64 -7.45 1.53 13.82
N THR A 65 -8.21 2.19 12.95
CA THR A 65 -9.58 2.65 13.19
C THR A 65 -10.50 2.14 12.09
N SER A 66 -11.81 2.14 12.36
CA SER A 66 -12.80 1.76 11.35
C SER A 66 -14.12 2.48 11.50
N ASP A 67 -14.87 2.51 10.40
CA ASP A 67 -16.27 2.93 10.32
C ASP A 67 -17.06 1.84 9.58
N PRO A 68 -18.06 1.18 10.18
CA PRO A 68 -18.53 1.31 11.57
C PRO A 68 -17.47 0.97 12.63
N GLU A 69 -17.60 1.55 13.82
CA GLU A 69 -16.55 1.54 14.83
C GLU A 69 -16.23 0.13 15.36
N ALA A 70 -14.99 -0.30 15.17
CA ALA A 70 -14.42 -1.52 15.74
C ALA A 70 -13.17 -1.26 16.59
N VAL A 71 -13.01 -2.05 17.66
CA VAL A 71 -11.84 -2.04 18.55
C VAL A 71 -10.86 -3.11 18.11
N PHE A 72 -9.69 -2.71 17.60
CA PHE A 72 -8.65 -3.59 17.09
C PHE A 72 -7.68 -4.09 18.18
N THR A 73 -7.47 -5.40 18.20
CA THR A 73 -6.49 -6.07 19.06
C THR A 73 -5.60 -7.00 18.21
N PRO A 74 -4.30 -6.73 18.08
CA PRO A 74 -3.63 -5.48 18.46
C PRO A 74 -4.06 -4.29 17.58
N SER A 75 -3.91 -3.05 18.08
CA SER A 75 -4.18 -1.83 17.31
C SER A 75 -3.03 -1.43 16.38
N THR A 76 -1.91 -2.14 16.44
CA THR A 76 -0.71 -1.93 15.62
C THR A 76 -0.24 -3.30 15.13
N ILE A 77 0.02 -3.42 13.82
CA ILE A 77 0.42 -4.67 13.16
C ILE A 77 1.61 -4.44 12.23
N LYS A 78 2.61 -5.31 12.34
CA LYS A 78 3.77 -5.36 11.42
C LYS A 78 3.38 -6.07 10.11
N PRO A 79 4.20 -5.93 9.05
CA PRO A 79 4.05 -6.72 7.84
C PRO A 79 3.86 -8.21 8.12
N GLY A 80 2.78 -8.78 7.58
CA GLY A 80 2.39 -10.17 7.75
C GLY A 80 1.53 -10.48 8.98
N GLU A 81 1.43 -9.56 9.95
CA GLU A 81 0.61 -9.73 11.15
C GLU A 81 -0.88 -9.42 10.91
N VAL A 82 -1.73 -9.96 11.78
CA VAL A 82 -3.19 -9.85 11.70
C VAL A 82 -3.72 -9.19 12.97
N ALA A 83 -4.69 -8.30 12.82
CA ALA A 83 -5.48 -7.73 13.90
C ALA A 83 -6.94 -8.15 13.79
N LYS A 84 -7.58 -8.36 14.94
CA LYS A 84 -9.03 -8.57 15.04
C LYS A 84 -9.68 -7.30 15.56
N GLY A 85 -10.56 -6.70 14.76
CA GLY A 85 -11.43 -5.59 15.13
C GLY A 85 -12.79 -6.11 15.56
N ASN A 86 -13.18 -5.95 16.82
CA ASN A 86 -14.53 -6.30 17.27
C ASN A 86 -15.41 -5.05 17.15
N PHE A 87 -16.53 -5.14 16.43
CA PHE A 87 -17.44 -4.02 16.28
C PHE A 87 -18.07 -3.65 17.62
N LYS A 88 -18.23 -2.35 17.90
CA LYS A 88 -18.92 -1.90 19.11
C LYS A 88 -20.41 -2.28 19.09
N GLU A 89 -21.00 -2.25 17.90
CA GLU A 89 -22.36 -2.68 17.65
C GLU A 89 -22.36 -3.72 16.52
N PRO A 90 -23.15 -4.82 16.63
CA PRO A 90 -23.21 -5.83 15.58
C PRO A 90 -23.74 -5.26 14.27
N ILE A 91 -23.03 -5.51 13.16
CA ILE A 91 -23.43 -5.08 11.82
C ILE A 91 -24.35 -6.12 11.16
N ARG A 92 -25.32 -5.67 10.34
CA ARG A 92 -26.33 -6.54 9.72
C ARG A 92 -26.59 -6.17 8.26
N GLY A 93 -26.81 -7.18 7.42
CA GLY A 93 -27.07 -7.02 5.99
C GLY A 93 -25.80 -6.73 5.20
N ILE A 94 -25.90 -5.82 4.22
CA ILE A 94 -24.77 -5.40 3.38
C ILE A 94 -24.24 -4.09 3.95
N VAL A 95 -23.05 -4.11 4.52
CA VAL A 95 -22.41 -2.96 5.17
C VAL A 95 -21.03 -2.73 4.57
N VAL A 96 -20.72 -1.48 4.23
CA VAL A 96 -19.37 -1.08 3.81
C VAL A 96 -18.60 -0.71 5.06
N VAL A 97 -17.49 -1.40 5.30
CA VAL A 97 -16.55 -1.13 6.38
C VAL A 97 -15.32 -0.47 5.81
N ILE A 98 -14.95 0.67 6.37
CA ILE A 98 -13.74 1.42 6.04
C ILE A 98 -12.76 1.23 7.18
N ILE A 99 -11.54 0.79 6.91
CA ILE A 99 -10.46 0.69 7.91
C ILE A 99 -9.34 1.61 7.49
N GLU A 100 -8.83 2.39 8.44
CA GLU A 100 -7.75 3.35 8.25
C GLU A 100 -6.61 3.10 9.24
N SER A 101 -5.37 3.32 8.79
CA SER A 101 -4.19 3.39 9.67
C SER A 101 -3.64 4.80 9.73
N LYS A 102 -2.87 5.12 10.77
CA LYS A 102 -2.20 6.42 10.93
C LYS A 102 -1.29 6.81 9.76
N GLU A 103 -0.70 5.81 9.12
CA GLU A 103 0.18 5.98 7.95
C GLU A 103 -0.59 6.36 6.68
N GLY A 104 -1.92 6.42 6.74
CA GLY A 104 -2.80 6.81 5.63
C GLY A 104 -3.25 5.63 4.76
N SER A 105 -2.96 4.39 5.16
CA SER A 105 -3.50 3.21 4.47
C SER A 105 -4.99 3.13 4.72
N LYS A 106 -5.77 2.96 3.65
CA LYS A 106 -7.23 2.87 3.70
C LYS A 106 -7.70 1.66 2.92
N VAL A 107 -8.49 0.81 3.55
CA VAL A 107 -9.18 -0.31 2.89
C VAL A 107 -10.68 -0.11 3.03
N VAL A 108 -11.40 -0.33 1.92
CA VAL A 108 -12.85 -0.26 1.85
C VAL A 108 -13.34 -1.64 1.48
N TYR A 109 -14.14 -2.26 2.37
CA TYR A 109 -14.56 -3.64 2.21
C TYR A 109 -16.08 -3.76 2.41
N GLN A 110 -16.75 -4.48 1.52
CA GLN A 110 -18.19 -4.73 1.65
C GLN A 110 -18.43 -6.05 2.38
N CYS A 111 -18.92 -5.98 3.61
CA CYS A 111 -19.34 -7.13 4.39
C CYS A 111 -20.77 -7.53 4.00
N ASN A 112 -20.94 -8.79 3.59
CA ASN A 112 -22.25 -9.35 3.27
C ASN A 112 -22.63 -10.35 4.36
N ILE A 113 -23.52 -9.94 5.26
CA ILE A 113 -23.93 -10.74 6.42
C ILE A 113 -25.32 -11.31 6.15
N ILE A 114 -25.36 -12.62 5.99
CA ILE A 114 -26.60 -13.39 5.85
C ILE A 114 -27.04 -13.74 7.28
N VAL A 115 -28.18 -13.18 7.68
CA VAL A 115 -28.83 -13.45 8.98
C VAL A 115 -29.61 -14.76 8.90
#